data_AF-A0A4R8KB91-F1
#
_entry.id   AF-A0A4R8KB91-F1
#
_cell.length_a   1.000
_cell.length_b   1.000
_cell.length_c   1.000
_cell.angle_alpha   90.00
_cell.angle_beta   90.00
_cell.angle_gamma   90.00
#
_symmetry.space_group_name_H-M   'P 1'
#
loop_
_entity.id
_entity.type
_entity.pdbx_description
1 polymer ?
#
loop_
_entity_poly.entity_id
_entity_poly.type
_entity_poly.pdbx_seq_one_letter_code
_entity_poly.pdbx_strand_id
1 'polypeptide(L)'
;MPKDESSSRTDLDDGAEAGATEFNAGDANKVGERRSKAKQLDDRRRNGLRQIMATPDGRAWMWALLGDCGIFRSCFTGNSTTFFNEGKREIGLPIMADLTEHFTEQYLLMAKEAKQNV
;
A
#
# COMPACT_ATOMS: atom_id res chain seq x y z
N MET A 1 31.66 32.55 40.61
CA MET A 1 31.66 33.88 39.96
C MET A 1 32.65 33.83 38.80
N PRO A 2 32.51 34.57 37.70
CA PRO A 2 31.35 34.86 36.83
C PRO A 2 31.68 34.83 35.30
N LYS A 3 30.61 34.77 34.50
CA LYS A 3 30.30 35.29 33.14
C LYS A 3 31.37 35.62 32.08
N ASP A 4 31.09 35.20 30.83
CA ASP A 4 30.77 36.06 29.67
C ASP A 4 30.22 35.14 28.54
N GLU A 5 28.96 35.24 28.05
CA GLU A 5 28.41 36.27 27.13
C GLU A 5 29.34 36.46 25.91
N SER A 6 28.98 36.34 24.63
CA SER A 6 27.74 36.51 23.88
C SER A 6 28.05 36.16 22.41
N SER A 7 27.13 35.52 21.70
CA SER A 7 26.80 35.95 20.35
C SER A 7 25.40 35.46 19.99
N SER A 8 24.45 36.27 20.43
CA SER A 8 23.19 36.59 19.77
C SER A 8 22.95 35.98 18.38
N ARG A 9 21.88 35.21 18.26
CA ARG A 9 20.90 35.49 17.21
C ARG A 9 19.51 35.44 17.82
N THR A 10 19.05 36.63 18.14
CA THR A 10 17.72 37.02 18.58
C THR A 10 16.63 36.56 17.63
N ASP A 11 15.57 36.04 18.24
CA ASP A 11 14.16 36.40 18.04
C ASP A 11 13.52 36.14 16.68
N LEU A 12 12.76 35.05 16.62
CA LEU A 12 11.41 35.06 16.05
C LEU A 12 10.48 34.37 17.05
N ASP A 13 9.89 35.20 17.90
CA ASP A 13 8.54 34.98 18.42
C ASP A 13 7.60 34.94 17.20
N ASP A 14 6.89 33.83 17.03
CA ASP A 14 5.63 33.82 16.30
C ASP A 14 4.74 32.77 16.97
N GLY A 15 3.92 33.27 17.90
CA GLY A 15 2.75 32.55 18.37
C GLY A 15 1.90 32.05 17.21
N ALA A 16 1.70 30.74 17.17
CA ALA A 16 0.56 30.12 16.49
C ALA A 16 0.24 28.79 17.18
N GLU A 17 -0.44 28.89 18.32
CA GLU A 17 -1.50 27.93 18.64
C GLU A 17 -2.41 27.81 17.40
N ALA A 18 -2.27 26.72 16.66
CA ALA A 18 -3.11 26.42 15.50
C ALA A 18 -3.59 24.96 15.57
N GLY A 19 -4.48 24.74 16.55
CA GLY A 19 -5.56 23.77 16.46
C GLY A 19 -5.16 22.32 16.63
N ALA A 20 -5.25 21.81 17.86
CA ALA A 20 -5.72 20.45 18.05
C ALA A 20 -7.12 20.38 17.38
N THR A 21 -7.18 19.97 16.11
CA THR A 21 -8.45 19.67 15.45
C THR A 21 -9.15 18.63 16.32
N GLU A 22 -10.21 19.06 16.98
CA GLU A 22 -11.01 18.23 17.87
C GLU A 22 -11.41 16.96 17.12
N PHE A 23 -10.78 15.83 17.46
CA PHE A 23 -11.08 14.54 16.85
C PHE A 23 -12.43 14.06 17.37
N ASN A 24 -13.50 14.46 16.67
CA ASN A 24 -14.86 14.03 16.99
C ASN A 24 -15.26 12.81 16.14
N ALA A 25 -15.22 11.62 16.76
CA ALA A 25 -15.62 10.37 16.11
C ALA A 25 -17.14 10.29 15.78
N GLY A 26 -17.96 11.20 16.32
CA GLY A 26 -19.41 11.30 16.08
C GLY A 26 -19.82 12.35 15.04
N ASP A 27 -18.88 13.11 14.47
CA ASP A 27 -19.21 14.07 13.42
C ASP A 27 -19.49 13.34 12.09
N ALA A 28 -20.76 13.26 11.73
CA ALA A 28 -21.23 12.60 10.51
C ALA A 28 -20.58 13.16 9.23
N ASN A 29 -20.26 14.46 9.19
CA ASN A 29 -19.61 15.08 8.04
C ASN A 29 -18.16 14.59 7.92
N LYS A 30 -17.42 14.55 9.04
CA LYS A 30 -16.03 14.04 9.07
C LYS A 30 -15.94 12.55 8.75
N VAL A 31 -16.90 11.75 9.21
CA VAL A 31 -17.00 10.34 8.85
C VAL A 31 -17.31 10.17 7.36
N GLY A 32 -18.23 10.98 6.83
CA GLY A 32 -18.57 11.00 5.40
C GLY A 32 -17.39 11.37 4.50
N GLU A 33 -16.64 12.42 4.86
CA GLU A 33 -15.43 12.85 4.15
C GLU A 33 -14.37 11.75 4.13
N ARG A 34 -14.10 11.11 5.27
CA ARG A 34 -13.14 9.99 5.38
C ARG A 34 -13.55 8.81 4.51
N ARG A 35 -14.84 8.44 4.53
CA ARG A 35 -15.38 7.35 3.71
C ARG A 35 -15.26 7.66 2.21
N SER A 36 -15.58 8.88 1.80
CA SER A 36 -15.46 9.33 0.41
C SER A 36 -14.01 9.28 -0.07
N LYS A 37 -13.08 9.79 0.74
CA LYS A 37 -11.65 9.78 0.41
C LYS A 37 -11.09 8.35 0.32
N ALA A 38 -11.47 7.46 1.23
CA ALA A 38 -11.08 6.06 1.19
C ALA A 38 -11.56 5.37 -0.10
N LYS A 39 -12.82 5.62 -0.49
CA LYS A 39 -13.37 5.11 -1.75
C LYS A 39 -12.60 5.61 -2.97
N GLN A 40 -12.31 6.91 -3.04
CA GLN A 40 -11.55 7.49 -4.16
C GLN A 40 -10.14 6.89 -4.28
N LEU A 41 -9.48 6.61 -3.15
CA LEU A 41 -8.17 5.97 -3.17
C LEU A 41 -8.26 4.54 -3.70
N ASP A 42 -9.27 3.79 -3.27
CA ASP A 42 -9.46 2.41 -3.71
C ASP A 42 -9.84 2.33 -5.20
N ASP A 43 -10.69 3.24 -5.68
CA ASP A 43 -11.02 3.37 -7.11
C ASP A 43 -9.77 3.70 -7.95
N ARG A 44 -8.90 4.59 -7.46
CA ARG A 44 -7.61 4.91 -8.12
C ARG A 44 -6.69 3.69 -8.15
N ARG A 45 -6.57 2.95 -7.04
CA ARG A 45 -5.77 1.73 -6.95
C ARG A 45 -6.25 0.68 -7.96
N ARG A 46 -7.56 0.43 -8.01
CA ARG A 46 -8.17 -0.50 -8.98
C ARG A 46 -7.97 -0.04 -10.42
N ASN A 47 -8.07 1.26 -10.70
CA ASN A 47 -7.79 1.79 -12.03
C ASN A 47 -6.32 1.58 -12.44
N GLY A 48 -5.38 1.74 -11.50
CA GLY A 48 -3.96 1.40 -11.74
C GLY A 48 -3.78 -0.08 -12.08
N LEU A 49 -4.39 -0.97 -11.29
CA LEU A 49 -4.34 -2.41 -11.55
C LEU A 49 -4.95 -2.78 -12.90
N ARG A 50 -6.07 -2.16 -13.27
CA ARG A 50 -6.71 -2.32 -14.60
C ARG A 50 -5.73 -2.00 -15.73
N GLN A 51 -4.98 -0.91 -15.61
CA GLN A 51 -4.00 -0.49 -16.61
C GLN A 51 -2.83 -1.47 -16.70
N ILE A 52 -2.30 -1.92 -15.57
CA ILE A 52 -1.21 -2.92 -15.54
C ILE A 52 -1.66 -4.22 -16.21
N MET A 53 -2.86 -4.70 -15.91
CA MET A 53 -3.37 -5.97 -16.42
C MET A 53 -3.80 -5.93 -17.90
N ALA A 54 -3.84 -4.74 -18.53
CA ALA A 54 -4.33 -4.56 -19.89
C ALA A 54 -3.41 -5.19 -20.95
N THR A 55 -2.09 -5.21 -20.71
CA THR A 55 -1.11 -5.70 -21.68
C THR A 55 -0.53 -7.06 -21.28
N PRO A 56 -0.06 -7.89 -22.22
CA PRO A 56 0.65 -9.13 -21.92
C PRO A 56 1.88 -8.90 -21.02
N ASP A 57 2.68 -7.86 -21.31
CA ASP A 57 3.89 -7.55 -20.52
C ASP A 57 3.55 -7.17 -19.07
N GLY A 58 2.47 -6.40 -18.87
CA GLY A 58 2.02 -6.02 -17.55
C GLY A 58 1.49 -7.22 -16.74
N ARG A 59 0.82 -8.18 -17.41
CA ARG A 59 0.43 -9.46 -16.81
C ARG A 59 1.64 -10.34 -16.49
N ALA A 60 2.64 -10.40 -17.36
CA ALA A 60 3.88 -11.13 -17.11
C ALA A 60 4.63 -10.55 -15.90
N TRP A 61 4.73 -9.22 -15.81
CA TRP A 61 5.30 -8.53 -14.66
C TRP A 61 4.52 -8.79 -13.36
N MET A 62 3.18 -8.71 -13.41
CA MET A 62 2.33 -9.00 -12.26
C MET A 62 2.48 -10.45 -11.78
N TRP A 63 2.54 -11.41 -12.71
CA TRP A 63 2.77 -12.82 -12.38
C TRP A 63 4.09 -13.04 -11.66
N ALA A 64 5.17 -12.40 -12.15
CA ALA A 64 6.48 -12.44 -11.52
C ALA A 64 6.43 -11.85 -10.10
N LEU A 65 5.80 -10.69 -9.92
CA LEU A 65 5.63 -10.06 -8.62
C LEU A 65 4.91 -10.97 -7.61
N LEU A 66 3.79 -11.59 -8.00
CA LEU A 66 3.05 -12.53 -7.15
C LEU A 66 3.89 -13.77 -6.82
N GLY A 67 4.71 -14.22 -7.78
CA GLY A 67 5.71 -15.26 -7.59
C GLY A 67 6.77 -14.87 -6.55
N ASP A 68 7.32 -13.66 -6.61
CA ASP A 68 8.32 -13.16 -5.67
C ASP A 68 7.76 -13.02 -4.25
N CYS A 69 6.51 -12.54 -4.14
CA CYS A 69 5.74 -12.54 -2.89
C CYS A 69 5.45 -13.95 -2.35
N GLY A 70 5.64 -15.01 -3.13
CA GLY A 70 5.43 -16.38 -2.70
C GLY A 70 3.96 -16.80 -2.66
N ILE A 71 3.09 -16.14 -3.43
CA ILE A 71 1.64 -16.46 -3.47
C ILE A 71 1.38 -17.90 -3.91
N PHE A 72 2.20 -18.42 -4.82
CA PHE A 72 2.05 -19.74 -5.43
C PHE A 72 2.85 -20.86 -4.74
N ARG A 73 3.46 -20.61 -3.58
CA ARG A 73 4.26 -21.61 -2.84
C ARG A 73 4.04 -21.55 -1.34
N SER A 74 4.44 -22.61 -0.63
CA SER A 74 4.46 -22.61 0.83
C SER A 74 5.55 -21.66 1.35
N CYS A 75 5.22 -20.90 2.40
CA CYS A 75 6.19 -20.08 3.14
C CYS A 75 6.80 -20.80 4.34
N PHE A 76 6.23 -21.95 4.73
CA PHE A 76 6.68 -22.68 5.91
C PHE A 76 8.02 -23.37 5.67
N THR A 77 9.00 -23.05 6.52
CA THR A 77 10.36 -23.60 6.47
C THR A 77 10.78 -24.28 7.78
N GLY A 78 9.95 -24.20 8.84
CA GLY A 78 10.28 -24.74 10.16
C GLY A 78 11.24 -23.90 10.99
N ASN A 79 11.68 -22.74 10.48
CA ASN A 79 12.51 -21.77 11.20
C ASN A 79 12.06 -20.32 10.93
N SER A 80 12.85 -19.35 11.39
CA SER A 80 12.56 -17.91 11.29
C SER A 80 12.37 -17.40 9.86
N THR A 81 12.89 -18.09 8.85
CA THR A 81 12.67 -17.78 7.43
C THR A 81 11.18 -17.81 7.07
N THR A 82 10.38 -18.59 7.81
CA THR A 82 8.91 -18.60 7.65
C THR A 82 8.32 -17.21 7.86
N PHE A 83 8.70 -16.51 8.94
CA PHE A 83 8.18 -15.17 9.23
C PHE A 83 8.58 -14.16 8.18
N PHE A 84 9.82 -14.26 7.68
CA PHE A 84 10.30 -13.41 6.59
C PHE A 84 9.52 -13.64 5.29
N ASN A 85 9.28 -14.91 4.92
CA ASN A 85 8.52 -15.25 3.73
C ASN A 85 7.05 -14.84 3.84
N GLU A 86 6.44 -14.99 5.02
CA GLU A 86 5.06 -14.56 5.23
C GLU A 86 4.94 -13.03 5.19
N GLY A 87 5.94 -12.30 5.71
CA GLY A 87 6.01 -10.84 5.56
C GLY A 87 6.07 -10.38 4.10
N LYS A 88 6.76 -11.13 3.23
CA LYS A 88 6.74 -10.88 1.78
C LYS A 88 5.38 -11.21 1.15
N ARG A 89 4.75 -12.29 1.61
CA ARG A 89 3.46 -12.74 1.11
C ARG A 89 2.33 -11.77 1.43
N GLU A 90 2.38 -11.14 2.59
CA GLU A 90 1.41 -10.13 3.01
C GLU A 90 1.28 -8.97 2.00
N ILE A 91 2.35 -8.62 1.29
CA ILE A 91 2.30 -7.60 0.23
C ILE A 91 1.52 -8.09 -1.01
N GLY A 92 1.59 -9.38 -1.33
CA GLY A 92 0.92 -9.97 -2.47
C GLY A 92 -0.55 -10.33 -2.21
N LEU A 93 -0.94 -10.60 -0.96
CA LEU A 93 -2.29 -11.06 -0.62
C LEU A 93 -3.40 -10.05 -1.02
N PRO A 94 -3.28 -8.74 -0.72
CA PRO A 94 -4.28 -7.76 -1.14
C PRO A 94 -4.38 -7.62 -2.67
N ILE A 95 -3.27 -7.77 -3.39
CA ILE A 95 -3.24 -7.72 -4.85
C ILE A 95 -3.95 -8.96 -5.41
N MET A 96 -3.66 -10.13 -4.86
CA MET A 96 -4.33 -11.38 -5.24
C MET A 96 -5.84 -11.31 -5.00
N ALA A 97 -6.26 -10.76 -3.86
CA ALA A 97 -7.68 -10.55 -3.55
C ALA A 97 -8.36 -9.67 -4.63
N ASP A 98 -7.82 -8.49 -4.91
CA ASP A 98 -8.33 -7.59 -5.96
C ASP A 98 -8.40 -8.28 -7.33
N LEU A 99 -7.36 -9.02 -7.71
CA LEU A 99 -7.29 -9.72 -8.98
C LEU A 99 -8.41 -10.76 -9.09
N THR A 100 -8.61 -11.54 -8.04
CA THR A 100 -9.64 -12.58 -8.03
C THR A 100 -11.06 -12.02 -7.94
N GLU A 101 -11.27 -10.90 -7.26
CA GLU A 101 -12.60 -10.30 -7.05
C GLU A 101 -13.04 -9.35 -8.18
N HIS A 102 -12.12 -8.56 -8.73
CA HIS A 102 -12.45 -7.46 -9.65
C HIS A 102 -11.88 -7.63 -11.06
N PHE A 103 -10.89 -8.51 -11.24
CA PHE A 103 -10.16 -8.70 -12.50
C PHE A 103 -10.00 -10.19 -12.86
N THR A 104 -11.02 -11.00 -12.56
CA THR A 104 -10.97 -12.47 -12.67
C THR A 104 -10.56 -12.93 -14.07
N GLU A 105 -11.13 -12.33 -15.12
CA GLU A 105 -10.81 -12.69 -16.51
C GLU A 105 -9.35 -12.40 -16.85
N GLN A 106 -8.82 -11.24 -16.44
CA GLN A 106 -7.42 -10.88 -16.66
C GLN A 106 -6.47 -11.77 -15.84
N TYR A 107 -6.87 -12.17 -14.63
CA TYR A 107 -6.12 -13.12 -13.82
C TYR A 107 -6.04 -14.50 -14.49
N LEU A 108 -7.16 -15.02 -15.00
CA LEU A 108 -7.20 -16.30 -15.70
C LEU A 108 -6.35 -16.26 -16.98
N LEU A 109 -6.41 -15.15 -17.73
CA LEU A 109 -5.57 -14.94 -18.90
C LEU A 109 -4.07 -14.92 -18.53
N MET A 110 -3.69 -14.14 -17.51
CA MET A 110 -2.32 -14.10 -16.98
C MET A 110 -1.82 -15.48 -16.57
N ALA A 111 -2.64 -16.26 -15.86
CA ALA A 111 -2.28 -17.61 -15.42
C ALA A 111 -2.11 -18.59 -16.60
N LYS A 112 -2.88 -18.40 -17.69
CA LYS A 112 -2.72 -19.18 -18.92
C LYS A 112 -1.41 -18.80 -19.63
N GLU A 113 -1.13 -17.52 -19.79
CA GLU A 113 0.11 -17.00 -20.39
C GLU A 113 1.34 -17.49 -19.65
N ALA A 114 1.31 -17.46 -18.31
CA ALA A 114 2.39 -17.94 -17.48
C ALA A 114 2.69 -19.43 -17.69
N LYS A 115 1.70 -20.27 -17.97
CA LYS A 115 1.91 -21.69 -18.28
C LYS A 115 2.50 -21.93 -19.67
N GLN A 116 2.32 -20.99 -20.60
CA GLN A 116 2.80 -21.10 -21.99
C GLN A 116 4.24 -20.59 -22.14
N ASN A 117 4.68 -19.74 -21.21
CA ASN A 117 6.04 -19.17 -21.18
C ASN A 117 7.02 -19.98 -20.30
N VAL A 118 6.67 -21.23 -19.96
CA VAL A 118 7.55 -22.23 -19.30
C VAL A 118 8.04 -23.20 -20.37
#